data_AF-A0A1H0UXB9-F1
#
_entry.id   AF-A0A1H0UXB9-F1
#
_cell.length_a   1.000
_cell.length_b   1.000
_cell.length_c   1.000
_cell.angle_alpha   90.00
_cell.angle_beta   90.00
_cell.angle_gamma   90.00
#
_symmetry.space_group_name_H-M   'P 1'
#
loop_
_entity.id
_entity.type
_entity.pdbx_description
1 polymer ?
#
loop_
_entity_poly.entity_id
_entity_poly.type
_entity_poly.pdbx_seq_one_letter_code
_entity_poly.pdbx_strand_id
1 'polypeptide(L)'
;MTYLLLLVGFALLIKGADYFVEGASTIAQTLRVSPMLIGLTIVAFGTSAPEASVSFIAALEGNSDVAIGNVVGSNIFNTTFILGATAIVFPLAVQSDTIRKEIPFALLGAISLLILISDVQLQFSEVNLITRTEGILLLLFFVIFLYYVFEMARNNRNTQEEVPTDTINVSWIKNLIFTIGGLAGIVFGGSLVVENSIDIALSLGMSETLVGLTIVAVGTSLPELVTSITAALKKQTEIALGNIVGSNIFNIFFILGASATIHPLAVDPKIFMDIWLMIFVTFLLLILSRTQHKISKIEGVILAIIYIIYVTFIILRN
;
A
#
# COMPACT_ATOMS: atom_id res chain seq x y z
N MET A 1 -15.32 -11.71 -24.73
CA MET A 1 -14.56 -10.45 -24.63
C MET A 1 -13.87 -10.34 -23.27
N THR A 2 -14.56 -10.64 -22.17
CA THR A 2 -14.07 -10.56 -20.79
C THR A 2 -12.73 -11.27 -20.53
N TYR A 3 -12.59 -12.53 -20.95
CA TYR A 3 -11.31 -13.26 -20.81
C TYR A 3 -10.15 -12.61 -21.59
N LEU A 4 -10.41 -12.01 -22.74
CA LEU A 4 -9.37 -11.32 -23.52
C LEU A 4 -8.95 -10.02 -22.82
N LEU A 5 -9.92 -9.23 -22.34
CA LEU A 5 -9.66 -8.00 -21.59
C LEU A 5 -8.93 -8.28 -20.28
N LEU A 6 -9.24 -9.38 -19.60
CA LEU A 6 -8.50 -9.86 -18.43
C LEU A 6 -7.02 -10.10 -18.76
N LEU A 7 -6.73 -10.81 -19.86
CA LEU A 7 -5.35 -11.06 -20.30
C LEU A 7 -4.63 -9.77 -20.70
N VAL A 8 -5.31 -8.85 -21.39
CA VAL A 8 -4.77 -7.52 -21.71
C VAL A 8 -4.48 -6.72 -20.44
N GLY A 9 -5.38 -6.76 -19.46
CA GLY A 9 -5.19 -6.11 -18.16
C GLY A 9 -3.94 -6.62 -17.44
N PHE A 10 -3.73 -7.94 -17.37
CA PHE A 10 -2.52 -8.52 -16.80
C PHE A 10 -1.26 -8.13 -17.59
N ALA A 11 -1.33 -8.10 -18.92
CA ALA A 11 -0.20 -7.67 -19.74
C ALA A 11 0.17 -6.20 -19.48
N LEU A 12 -0.84 -5.32 -19.34
CA LEU A 12 -0.65 -3.91 -18.98
C LEU A 12 -0.10 -3.73 -17.56
N LEU A 13 -0.59 -4.50 -16.58
CA LEU A 13 -0.06 -4.48 -15.21
C LEU A 13 1.42 -4.84 -15.18
N ILE A 14 1.78 -5.98 -15.78
CA ILE A 14 3.15 -6.50 -15.73
C ILE A 14 4.10 -5.57 -16.49
N LYS A 15 3.74 -5.15 -17.71
CA LYS A 15 4.57 -4.24 -18.50
C LYS A 15 4.59 -2.82 -17.94
N GLY A 16 3.49 -2.37 -17.40
CA GLY A 16 3.39 -1.10 -16.69
C GLY A 16 4.34 -1.07 -15.50
N ALA A 17 4.35 -2.12 -14.67
CA ALA A 17 5.27 -2.26 -13.55
C ALA A 17 6.74 -2.33 -13.99
N ASP A 18 7.04 -3.03 -15.08
CA ASP A 18 8.40 -3.06 -15.65
C ASP A 18 8.91 -1.66 -15.95
N TYR A 19 8.13 -0.84 -16.67
CA TYR A 19 8.48 0.53 -17.04
C TYR A 19 8.45 1.49 -15.84
N PHE A 20 7.49 1.32 -14.94
CA PHE A 20 7.34 2.17 -13.77
C PHE A 20 8.54 2.04 -12.84
N VAL A 21 8.92 0.82 -12.49
CA VAL A 21 10.07 0.55 -11.61
C VAL A 21 11.38 1.04 -12.26
N GLU A 22 11.55 0.85 -13.57
CA GLU A 22 12.74 1.30 -14.29
C GLU A 22 12.85 2.82 -14.35
N GLY A 23 11.74 3.49 -14.70
CA GLY A 23 11.67 4.95 -14.72
C GLY A 23 11.88 5.53 -13.32
N ALA A 24 11.19 4.98 -12.32
CA ALA A 24 11.27 5.43 -10.93
C ALA A 24 12.69 5.26 -10.34
N SER A 25 13.34 4.12 -10.58
CA SER A 25 14.72 3.90 -10.16
C SER A 25 15.70 4.86 -10.82
N THR A 26 15.53 5.13 -12.12
CA THR A 26 16.40 6.07 -12.85
C THR A 26 16.16 7.52 -12.40
N ILE A 27 14.92 7.90 -12.12
CA ILE A 27 14.57 9.20 -11.53
C ILE A 27 15.23 9.33 -10.14
N ALA A 28 15.19 8.29 -9.29
CA ALA A 28 15.84 8.30 -7.98
C ALA A 28 17.34 8.65 -8.10
N GLN A 29 18.04 7.95 -8.99
CA GLN A 29 19.47 8.17 -9.26
C GLN A 29 19.74 9.57 -9.80
N THR A 30 18.92 10.04 -10.74
CA THR A 30 19.10 11.36 -11.37
C THR A 30 18.84 12.50 -10.39
N LEU A 31 17.88 12.33 -9.48
CA LEU A 31 17.57 13.29 -8.41
C LEU A 31 18.52 13.18 -7.21
N ARG A 32 19.44 12.21 -7.20
CA ARG A 32 20.34 11.93 -6.07
C ARG A 32 19.58 11.67 -4.77
N VAL A 33 18.48 10.92 -4.86
CA VAL A 33 17.69 10.46 -3.72
C VAL A 33 17.73 8.94 -3.62
N SER A 34 17.48 8.39 -2.44
CA SER A 34 17.46 6.94 -2.26
C SER A 34 16.30 6.30 -3.04
N PRO A 35 16.48 5.09 -3.59
CA PRO A 35 15.38 4.30 -4.15
C PRO A 35 14.25 4.09 -3.14
N MET A 36 14.57 3.92 -1.85
CA MET A 36 13.60 3.88 -0.75
C MET A 36 12.68 5.11 -0.74
N LEU A 37 13.23 6.32 -0.89
CA LEU A 37 12.43 7.55 -0.88
C LEU A 37 11.40 7.59 -2.01
N ILE A 38 11.79 7.16 -3.21
CA ILE A 38 10.88 7.05 -4.36
C ILE A 38 9.82 5.97 -4.11
N GLY A 39 10.22 4.85 -3.50
CA GLY A 39 9.31 3.80 -3.02
C GLY A 39 8.24 4.34 -2.07
N LEU A 40 8.65 5.07 -1.03
CA LEU A 40 7.79 5.66 -0.01
C LEU A 40 6.89 6.79 -0.52
N THR A 41 7.18 7.34 -1.71
CA THR A 41 6.48 8.51 -2.27
C THR A 41 5.79 8.18 -3.57
N ILE A 42 6.46 8.38 -4.71
CA ILE A 42 5.85 8.30 -6.04
C ILE A 42 5.26 6.92 -6.29
N VAL A 43 5.96 5.86 -5.85
CA VAL A 43 5.52 4.48 -6.06
C VAL A 43 4.31 4.18 -5.18
N ALA A 44 4.43 4.34 -3.86
CA ALA A 44 3.33 4.14 -2.92
C ALA A 44 2.08 4.99 -3.25
N PHE A 45 2.24 6.29 -3.55
CA PHE A 45 1.10 7.16 -3.88
C PHE A 45 0.45 6.74 -5.20
N GLY A 46 1.27 6.39 -6.19
CA GLY A 46 0.79 6.00 -7.51
C GLY A 46 -0.01 4.71 -7.44
N THR A 47 0.55 3.68 -6.80
CA THR A 47 -0.12 2.39 -6.70
C THR A 47 -1.34 2.45 -5.81
N SER A 48 -1.35 3.29 -4.76
CA SER A 48 -2.49 3.41 -3.83
C SER A 48 -3.58 4.40 -4.28
N ALA A 49 -3.50 4.89 -5.52
CA ALA A 49 -4.52 5.74 -6.11
C ALA A 49 -5.89 5.04 -6.28
N PRO A 50 -5.98 3.74 -6.64
CA PRO A 50 -7.24 3.00 -6.65
C PRO A 50 -7.86 2.92 -5.24
N GLU A 51 -7.07 2.64 -4.21
CA GLU A 51 -7.53 2.61 -2.82
C GLU A 51 -8.07 3.98 -2.39
N ALA A 52 -7.35 5.06 -2.72
CA ALA A 52 -7.81 6.42 -2.46
C ALA A 52 -9.15 6.69 -3.15
N SER A 53 -9.27 6.30 -4.42
CA SER A 53 -10.49 6.50 -5.21
C SER A 53 -11.68 5.76 -4.60
N VAL A 54 -11.52 4.48 -4.24
CA VAL A 54 -12.58 3.67 -3.62
C VAL A 54 -13.00 4.24 -2.28
N SER A 55 -12.05 4.56 -1.39
CA SER A 55 -12.38 5.10 -0.06
C SER A 55 -12.99 6.50 -0.12
N PHE A 56 -12.53 7.38 -1.02
CA PHE A 56 -13.09 8.72 -1.18
C PHE A 56 -14.51 8.68 -1.74
N ILE A 57 -14.76 7.85 -2.76
CA ILE A 57 -16.10 7.67 -3.32
C ILE A 57 -17.03 7.07 -2.26
N ALA A 58 -16.60 6.03 -1.56
CA ALA A 58 -17.38 5.42 -0.49
C ALA A 58 -17.72 6.43 0.62
N ALA A 59 -16.78 7.27 1.03
CA ALA A 59 -17.03 8.33 2.00
C ALA A 59 -18.03 9.39 1.48
N LEU A 60 -17.93 9.78 0.21
CA LEU A 60 -18.89 10.71 -0.42
C LEU A 60 -20.31 10.13 -0.48
N GLU A 61 -20.42 8.82 -0.67
CA GLU A 61 -21.69 8.08 -0.70
C GLU A 61 -22.20 7.71 0.71
N GLY A 62 -21.45 8.02 1.76
CA GLY A 62 -21.80 7.68 3.15
C GLY A 62 -21.58 6.21 3.51
N ASN A 63 -20.91 5.43 2.66
CA ASN A 63 -20.58 4.02 2.88
C ASN A 63 -19.30 3.88 3.70
N SER A 64 -19.42 4.06 5.02
CA SER A 64 -18.28 4.07 5.95
C SER A 64 -17.56 2.72 6.03
N ASP A 65 -18.30 1.61 5.96
CA ASP A 65 -17.73 0.25 6.05
C ASP A 65 -16.78 -0.03 4.88
N VAL A 66 -17.15 0.39 3.67
CA VAL A 66 -16.27 0.26 2.50
C VAL A 66 -15.05 1.18 2.63
N ALA A 67 -15.23 2.42 3.07
CA ALA A 67 -14.12 3.37 3.20
C ALA A 67 -13.04 2.89 4.20
N ILE A 68 -13.46 2.45 5.39
CA ILE A 68 -12.58 1.92 6.45
C ILE A 68 -12.05 0.54 6.07
N GLY A 69 -12.93 -0.35 5.62
CA GLY A 69 -12.58 -1.73 5.27
C GLY A 69 -11.54 -1.81 4.15
N ASN A 70 -11.65 -0.94 3.15
CA ASN A 70 -10.66 -0.83 2.07
C ASN A 70 -9.27 -0.47 2.61
N VAL A 71 -9.16 0.53 3.48
CA VAL A 71 -7.88 0.96 4.08
C VAL A 71 -7.27 -0.13 4.97
N VAL A 72 -8.05 -0.67 5.91
CA VAL A 72 -7.57 -1.68 6.87
C VAL A 72 -7.21 -2.98 6.16
N GLY A 73 -8.07 -3.44 5.24
CA GLY A 73 -7.86 -4.63 4.44
C GLY A 73 -6.61 -4.53 3.57
N SER A 74 -6.41 -3.39 2.88
CA SER A 74 -5.23 -3.14 2.06
C SER A 74 -3.95 -3.15 2.90
N ASN A 75 -3.96 -2.57 4.10
CA ASN A 75 -2.78 -2.59 4.97
C ASN A 75 -2.41 -3.99 5.47
N ILE A 76 -3.40 -4.81 5.79
CA ILE A 76 -3.18 -6.21 6.15
C ILE A 76 -2.63 -6.96 4.93
N PHE A 77 -3.25 -6.82 3.77
CA PHE A 77 -2.83 -7.48 2.52
C PHE A 77 -1.40 -7.11 2.12
N ASN A 78 -1.06 -5.83 2.18
CA ASN A 78 0.28 -5.30 1.89
C ASN A 78 1.33 -5.94 2.81
N THR A 79 1.08 -5.94 4.12
CA THR A 79 2.03 -6.41 5.14
C THR A 79 2.16 -7.93 5.15
N THR A 80 1.11 -8.64 4.74
CA THR A 80 1.08 -10.11 4.77
C THR A 80 1.34 -10.69 3.39
N PHE A 81 0.35 -10.68 2.50
CA PHE A 81 0.44 -11.35 1.21
C PHE A 81 1.42 -10.68 0.25
N ILE A 82 1.36 -9.37 0.04
CA ILE A 82 2.23 -8.70 -0.93
C ILE A 82 3.69 -8.82 -0.49
N LEU A 83 3.98 -8.47 0.75
CA LEU A 83 5.32 -8.60 1.31
C LEU A 83 5.79 -10.06 1.32
N GLY A 84 4.90 -10.98 1.70
CA GLY A 84 5.19 -12.41 1.75
C GLY A 84 5.53 -12.98 0.37
N ALA A 85 4.68 -12.72 -0.62
CA ALA A 85 4.89 -13.12 -2.01
C ALA A 85 6.18 -12.51 -2.58
N THR A 86 6.42 -11.22 -2.31
CA THR A 86 7.63 -10.53 -2.76
C THR A 86 8.89 -11.16 -2.14
N ALA A 87 8.89 -11.44 -0.84
CA ALA A 87 10.02 -12.07 -0.15
C ALA A 87 10.27 -13.53 -0.57
N ILE A 88 9.22 -14.29 -0.92
CA ILE A 88 9.33 -15.65 -1.49
C ILE A 88 10.07 -15.61 -2.83
N VAL A 89 9.72 -14.65 -3.68
CA VAL A 89 10.36 -14.42 -4.98
C VAL A 89 11.83 -14.01 -4.78
N PHE A 90 12.07 -12.97 -3.99
CA PHE A 90 13.42 -12.45 -3.72
C PHE A 90 13.53 -11.90 -2.29
N PRO A 91 14.48 -12.38 -1.47
CA PRO A 91 14.68 -11.86 -0.11
C PRO A 91 14.92 -10.35 -0.10
N LEU A 92 14.23 -9.63 0.79
CA LEU A 92 14.25 -8.17 0.82
C LEU A 92 15.21 -7.67 1.88
N ALA A 93 16.26 -6.94 1.48
CA ALA A 93 17.13 -6.25 2.43
C ALA A 93 16.37 -5.06 3.04
N VAL A 94 16.52 -4.87 4.36
CA VAL A 94 15.84 -3.81 5.11
C VAL A 94 16.85 -2.83 5.69
N GLN A 95 16.69 -1.56 5.37
CA GLN A 95 17.56 -0.49 5.88
C GLN A 95 17.27 -0.16 7.35
N SER A 96 18.29 0.34 8.05
CA SER A 96 18.18 0.73 9.46
C SER A 96 17.14 1.83 9.70
N ASP A 97 17.01 2.78 8.77
CA ASP A 97 15.99 3.83 8.87
C ASP A 97 14.57 3.26 8.73
N THR A 98 14.35 2.29 7.84
CA THR A 98 13.07 1.59 7.71
C THR A 98 12.64 0.92 9.01
N ILE A 99 13.58 0.24 9.69
CA ILE A 99 13.33 -0.43 10.98
C ILE A 99 13.06 0.57 12.11
N ARG A 100 13.74 1.71 12.10
CA ARG A 100 13.72 2.67 13.22
C ARG A 100 12.66 3.76 13.08
N LYS A 101 12.23 4.06 11.86
CA LYS A 101 11.37 5.21 11.56
C LYS A 101 10.13 4.79 10.76
N GLU A 102 10.30 4.19 9.59
CA GLU A 102 9.17 3.96 8.65
C GLU A 102 8.18 2.90 9.16
N ILE A 103 8.66 1.70 9.53
CA ILE A 103 7.79 0.64 10.09
C ILE A 103 7.17 1.08 11.42
N PRO A 104 7.92 1.68 12.38
CA PRO A 104 7.32 2.23 13.59
C PRO A 104 6.27 3.32 13.33
N PHE A 105 6.43 4.13 12.27
CA PHE A 105 5.44 5.14 11.90
C PHE A 105 4.18 4.51 11.30
N ALA A 106 4.30 3.44 10.52
CA ALA A 106 3.16 2.64 10.08
C ALA A 106 2.43 1.99 11.27
N LEU A 107 3.18 1.47 12.25
CA LEU A 107 2.64 0.90 13.49
C LEU A 107 1.93 1.97 14.34
N LEU A 108 2.50 3.18 14.42
CA LEU A 108 1.85 4.34 15.05
C LEU A 108 0.50 4.59 14.38
N GLY A 109 0.42 4.61 13.05
CA GLY A 109 -0.84 4.77 12.32
C GLY A 109 -1.87 3.72 12.69
N ALA A 110 -1.48 2.45 12.75
CA ALA A 110 -2.38 1.36 13.13
C ALA A 110 -2.90 1.49 14.57
N ILE A 111 -2.03 1.87 15.52
CA ILE A 111 -2.39 2.10 16.92
C ILE A 111 -3.25 3.36 17.07
N SER A 112 -2.91 4.45 16.38
CA SER A 112 -3.70 5.67 16.35
C SER A 112 -5.10 5.38 15.86
N LEU A 113 -5.26 4.62 14.77
CA LEU A 113 -6.57 4.22 14.28
C LEU A 113 -7.38 3.46 15.34
N LEU A 114 -6.78 2.47 16.01
CA LEU A 114 -7.47 1.74 17.08
C LEU A 114 -7.98 2.68 18.19
N ILE A 115 -7.17 3.65 18.60
CA ILE A 115 -7.55 4.62 19.63
C ILE A 115 -8.72 5.50 19.13
N LEU A 116 -8.63 6.01 17.90
CA LEU A 116 -9.64 6.89 17.32
C LEU A 116 -11.00 6.22 17.14
N ILE A 117 -11.04 4.92 16.87
CA ILE A 117 -12.32 4.21 16.71
C ILE A 117 -12.93 3.72 18.02
N SER A 118 -12.27 3.92 19.17
CA SER A 118 -12.67 3.35 20.47
C SER A 118 -13.52 4.31 21.31
N ASP A 119 -14.40 5.10 20.69
CA ASP A 119 -15.21 6.12 21.40
C ASP A 119 -16.12 5.52 22.48
N VAL A 120 -16.74 4.38 22.19
CA VAL A 120 -17.63 3.69 23.15
C VAL A 120 -16.85 3.29 24.40
N GLN A 121 -15.63 2.77 24.23
CA GLN A 121 -14.80 2.28 25.33
C GLN A 121 -14.03 3.39 26.05
N LEU A 122 -13.56 4.42 25.33
CA LEU A 122 -12.69 5.47 25.88
C LEU A 122 -13.43 6.74 26.27
N GLN A 123 -14.49 7.08 25.54
CA GLN A 123 -15.24 8.32 25.71
C GLN A 123 -16.67 8.09 26.25
N PHE A 124 -17.08 6.82 26.43
CA PHE A 124 -18.45 6.44 26.82
C PHE A 124 -19.53 6.97 25.86
N SER A 125 -19.17 7.11 24.58
CA SER A 125 -20.10 7.49 23.51
C SER A 125 -21.06 6.35 23.18
N GLU A 126 -22.20 6.66 22.55
CA GLU A 126 -23.17 5.64 22.13
C GLU A 126 -22.72 4.85 20.89
N VAL A 127 -21.89 5.46 20.04
CA VAL A 127 -21.40 4.89 18.77
C VAL A 127 -19.92 5.21 18.58
N ASN A 128 -19.23 4.33 17.85
CA ASN A 128 -17.87 4.57 17.38
C ASN A 128 -17.91 5.31 16.03
N LEU A 129 -17.18 6.41 15.92
CA LEU A 129 -17.25 7.30 14.78
C LEU A 129 -15.90 8.01 14.56
N ILE A 130 -15.27 7.81 13.40
CA ILE A 130 -14.13 8.65 13.02
C ILE A 130 -14.67 10.01 12.58
N THR A 131 -14.47 11.00 13.42
CA THR A 131 -14.94 12.37 13.20
C THR A 131 -14.08 13.12 12.17
N ARG A 132 -14.59 14.25 11.66
CA ARG A 132 -13.82 15.14 10.78
C ARG A 132 -12.54 15.66 11.45
N THR A 133 -12.60 15.93 12.75
CA THR A 133 -11.45 16.43 13.53
C THR A 133 -10.35 15.38 13.60
N GLU A 134 -10.72 14.12 13.77
CA GLU A 134 -9.78 13.00 13.79
C GLU A 134 -9.24 12.70 12.39
N GLY A 135 -10.06 12.89 11.35
CA GLY A 135 -9.58 12.89 9.96
C GLY A 135 -8.49 13.95 9.73
N ILE A 136 -8.70 15.18 10.20
CA ILE A 136 -7.69 16.25 10.15
C ILE A 136 -6.45 15.88 10.96
N LEU A 137 -6.59 15.25 12.13
CA LEU A 137 -5.47 14.78 12.93
C LEU A 137 -4.62 13.74 12.18
N LEU A 138 -5.24 12.78 11.49
CA LEU A 138 -4.54 11.82 10.63
C LEU A 138 -3.79 12.52 9.48
N LEU A 139 -4.40 13.54 8.87
CA LEU A 139 -3.74 14.35 7.85
C LEU A 139 -2.55 15.16 8.41
N LEU A 140 -2.60 15.60 9.68
CA LEU A 140 -1.45 16.23 10.32
C LEU A 140 -0.28 15.25 10.50
N PHE A 141 -0.56 13.99 10.89
CA PHE A 141 0.47 12.95 10.88
C PHE A 141 1.03 12.71 9.48
N PHE A 142 0.18 12.76 8.45
CA PHE A 142 0.65 12.68 7.07
C PHE A 142 1.60 13.82 6.69
N VAL A 143 1.31 15.06 7.10
CA VAL A 143 2.21 16.21 6.90
C VAL A 143 3.55 15.99 7.61
N ILE A 144 3.55 15.44 8.83
CA ILE A 144 4.78 15.07 9.55
C ILE A 144 5.58 14.03 8.76
N PHE A 145 4.91 13.03 8.19
CA PHE A 145 5.57 12.04 7.33
C PHE A 145 6.18 12.67 6.08
N LEU A 146 5.48 13.58 5.41
CA LEU A 146 6.01 14.30 4.25
C LEU A 146 7.24 15.14 4.61
N TYR A 147 7.24 15.76 5.80
CA TYR A 147 8.42 16.47 6.29
C TYR A 147 9.61 15.52 6.51
N TYR A 148 9.38 14.36 7.11
CA TYR A 148 10.41 13.32 7.26
C TYR A 148 10.99 12.86 5.92
N VAL A 149 10.12 12.60 4.93
CA VAL A 149 10.53 12.24 3.57
C VAL A 149 11.36 13.36 2.93
N PHE A 150 10.94 14.62 3.08
CA PHE A 150 11.68 15.77 2.58
C PHE A 150 13.07 15.88 3.24
N GLU A 151 13.16 15.67 4.56
CA GLU A 151 14.43 15.65 5.27
C GLU A 151 15.34 14.51 4.80
N MET A 152 14.78 13.32 4.56
CA MET A 152 15.50 12.18 3.97
C MET A 152 16.06 12.54 2.59
N ALA A 153 15.28 13.21 1.73
CA ALA A 153 15.75 13.67 0.41
C ALA A 153 16.93 14.64 0.56
N ARG A 154 16.81 15.62 1.47
CA ARG A 154 17.84 16.64 1.69
C ARG A 154 19.14 16.04 2.22
N ASN A 155 19.05 15.15 3.21
CA ASN A 155 20.24 14.52 3.79
C ASN A 155 20.96 13.63 2.78
N ASN A 156 20.23 12.81 2.01
CA ASN A 156 20.83 11.97 0.96
C ASN A 156 21.60 12.78 -0.09
N ARG A 157 21.08 13.95 -0.46
CA ARG A 157 21.75 14.84 -1.42
C ARG A 157 23.02 15.48 -0.85
N ASN A 158 23.11 15.67 0.46
CA ASN A 158 24.28 16.26 1.12
C ASN A 158 25.39 15.23 1.38
N THR A 159 25.05 13.95 1.58
CA THR A 159 26.04 12.86 1.82
C THR A 159 26.61 12.27 0.54
N GLN A 160 25.90 12.35 -0.59
CA GLN A 160 26.48 11.98 -1.88
C GLN A 160 27.42 13.11 -2.34
N GLU A 161 28.74 12.92 -2.15
CA GLU A 161 29.79 13.76 -2.73
C GLU A 161 29.54 14.04 -4.22
N GLU A 162 30.07 15.15 -4.73
CA GLU A 162 30.08 15.50 -6.16
C GLU A 162 30.82 14.43 -6.98
N VAL A 163 30.18 13.29 -7.23
CA VAL A 163 30.63 12.36 -8.26
C VAL A 163 30.58 13.16 -9.57
N PRO A 164 31.69 13.22 -10.34
CA PRO A 164 31.75 13.93 -11.59
C PRO A 164 30.54 13.53 -12.43
N THR A 165 29.83 14.52 -12.93
CA THR A 165 28.80 14.31 -13.94
C THR A 165 29.52 13.88 -15.21
N ASP A 166 29.88 12.60 -15.30
CA ASP A 166 29.79 11.94 -16.59
C ASP A 166 28.35 12.21 -17.01
N THR A 167 28.22 12.99 -18.08
CA THR A 167 26.97 13.42 -18.66
C THR A 167 26.24 12.17 -19.14
N ILE A 168 25.63 11.42 -18.22
CA ILE A 168 24.57 10.52 -18.58
C ILE A 168 23.54 11.48 -19.15
N ASN A 169 23.43 11.48 -20.48
CA ASN A 169 22.41 12.19 -21.21
C ASN A 169 21.10 11.42 -20.92
N VAL A 170 20.67 11.47 -19.66
CA VAL A 170 19.45 10.86 -19.18
C VAL A 170 18.37 11.67 -19.84
N SER A 171 17.67 11.07 -20.80
CA SER A 171 16.46 11.68 -21.33
C SER A 171 15.42 11.71 -20.20
N TRP A 172 15.43 12.80 -19.44
CA TRP A 172 14.49 13.08 -18.36
C TRP A 172 13.04 12.89 -18.82
N ILE A 173 12.77 13.30 -20.06
CA ILE A 173 11.48 13.12 -20.72
C ILE A 173 11.16 11.63 -20.90
N LYS A 174 12.12 10.82 -21.37
CA LYS A 174 11.91 9.36 -21.51
C LYS A 174 11.58 8.72 -20.16
N ASN A 175 12.33 9.05 -19.10
CA ASN A 175 12.10 8.44 -17.79
C ASN A 175 10.79 8.91 -17.16
N LEU A 176 10.44 10.18 -17.32
CA LEU A 176 9.14 10.69 -16.90
C LEU A 176 8.00 9.98 -17.65
N ILE A 177 8.14 9.79 -18.97
CA ILE A 177 7.19 9.02 -19.77
C ILE A 177 7.12 7.56 -19.30
N PHE A 178 8.25 6.93 -18.97
CA PHE A 178 8.28 5.54 -18.47
C PHE A 178 7.61 5.43 -17.11
N THR A 179 7.86 6.37 -16.21
CA THR A 179 7.24 6.40 -14.88
C THR A 179 5.74 6.68 -14.99
N ILE A 180 5.33 7.76 -15.66
CA ILE A 180 3.91 8.12 -15.74
C ILE A 180 3.13 7.14 -16.62
N GLY A 181 3.68 6.73 -17.76
CA GLY A 181 3.07 5.75 -18.65
C GLY A 181 3.04 4.35 -18.03
N GLY A 182 4.09 3.97 -17.29
CA GLY A 182 4.12 2.72 -16.51
C GLY A 182 3.06 2.71 -15.42
N LEU A 183 2.96 3.80 -14.65
CA LEU A 183 1.93 3.98 -13.62
C LEU A 183 0.52 3.92 -14.21
N ALA A 184 0.28 4.61 -15.33
CA ALA A 184 -0.99 4.52 -16.04
C ALA A 184 -1.29 3.08 -16.47
N GLY A 185 -0.31 2.37 -17.03
CA GLY A 185 -0.44 0.96 -17.38
C GLY A 185 -0.79 0.07 -16.19
N ILE A 186 -0.19 0.32 -15.02
CA ILE A 186 -0.51 -0.38 -13.78
C ILE A 186 -1.96 -0.10 -13.36
N VAL A 187 -2.36 1.17 -13.27
CA VAL A 187 -3.70 1.56 -12.79
C VAL A 187 -4.79 1.08 -13.74
N PHE A 188 -4.65 1.33 -15.05
CA PHE A 188 -5.62 0.87 -16.05
C PHE A 188 -5.62 -0.64 -16.21
N GLY A 189 -4.45 -1.28 -16.19
CA GLY A 189 -4.36 -2.74 -16.21
C GLY A 189 -5.02 -3.37 -14.98
N GLY A 190 -4.84 -2.75 -13.80
CA GLY A 190 -5.48 -3.13 -12.55
C GLY A 190 -7.00 -3.08 -12.65
N SER A 191 -7.56 -1.93 -13.04
CA SER A 191 -9.02 -1.79 -13.20
C SER A 191 -9.58 -2.79 -14.22
N LEU A 192 -8.92 -2.98 -15.37
CA LEU A 192 -9.30 -4.00 -16.34
C LEU A 192 -9.32 -5.40 -15.73
N VAL A 193 -8.30 -5.78 -14.95
CA VAL A 193 -8.28 -7.10 -14.30
C VAL A 193 -9.43 -7.24 -13.30
N VAL A 194 -9.67 -6.22 -12.48
CA VAL A 194 -10.72 -6.25 -11.45
C VAL A 194 -12.11 -6.34 -12.07
N GLU A 195 -12.45 -5.44 -13.00
CA GLU A 195 -13.76 -5.40 -13.66
C GLU A 195 -14.07 -6.72 -14.36
N ASN A 196 -13.11 -7.24 -15.13
CA ASN A 196 -13.32 -8.49 -15.87
C ASN A 196 -13.32 -9.72 -14.94
N SER A 197 -12.63 -9.67 -13.80
CA SER A 197 -12.69 -10.73 -12.78
C SER A 197 -14.05 -10.78 -12.08
N ILE A 198 -14.64 -9.60 -11.80
CA ILE A 198 -16.00 -9.46 -11.24
C ILE A 198 -17.01 -10.09 -12.20
N ASP A 199 -17.00 -9.72 -13.47
CA ASP A 199 -17.91 -10.25 -14.48
C ASP A 199 -17.84 -11.78 -14.59
N ILE A 200 -16.62 -12.33 -14.61
CA ILE A 200 -16.41 -13.79 -14.64
C ILE A 200 -16.96 -14.43 -13.38
N ALA A 201 -16.64 -13.90 -12.20
CA ALA A 201 -17.08 -14.47 -10.93
C ALA A 201 -18.60 -14.48 -10.78
N LEU A 202 -19.28 -13.40 -11.15
CA LEU A 202 -20.74 -13.31 -11.18
C LEU A 202 -21.34 -14.30 -12.17
N SER A 203 -20.74 -14.44 -13.36
CA SER A 203 -21.19 -15.42 -14.37
C SER A 203 -21.04 -16.88 -13.92
N LEU A 204 -20.12 -17.14 -12.99
CA LEU A 204 -19.90 -18.45 -12.37
C LEU A 204 -20.78 -18.67 -11.11
N GLY A 205 -21.66 -17.72 -10.79
CA GLY A 205 -22.61 -17.83 -9.69
C GLY A 205 -22.08 -17.42 -8.32
N MET A 206 -20.94 -16.70 -8.24
CA MET A 206 -20.53 -16.07 -6.99
C MET A 206 -21.49 -14.93 -6.64
N SER A 207 -21.80 -14.76 -5.34
CA SER A 207 -22.61 -13.63 -4.88
C SER A 207 -21.81 -12.32 -4.96
N GLU A 208 -22.51 -11.20 -5.17
CA GLU A 208 -21.91 -9.86 -5.17
C GLU A 208 -21.13 -9.59 -3.87
N THR A 209 -21.66 -10.05 -2.73
CA THR A 209 -20.98 -9.97 -1.43
C THR A 209 -19.65 -10.71 -1.43
N LEU A 210 -19.60 -11.93 -1.95
CA LEU A 210 -18.38 -12.71 -1.99
C LEU A 210 -17.36 -12.10 -2.96
N VAL A 211 -17.82 -11.56 -4.09
CA VAL A 211 -16.96 -10.84 -5.05
C VAL A 211 -16.36 -9.58 -4.42
N GLY A 212 -17.16 -8.79 -3.70
CA GLY A 212 -16.70 -7.60 -2.98
C GLY A 212 -15.65 -7.91 -1.91
N LEU A 213 -15.90 -8.96 -1.11
CA LEU A 213 -14.99 -9.37 -0.02
C LEU A 213 -13.68 -10.01 -0.51
N THR A 214 -13.60 -10.46 -1.78
CA THR A 214 -12.45 -11.19 -2.31
C THR A 214 -11.78 -10.48 -3.46
N ILE A 215 -12.43 -10.44 -4.63
CA ILE A 215 -11.87 -9.94 -5.89
C ILE A 215 -11.63 -8.44 -5.83
N VAL A 216 -12.60 -7.68 -5.32
CA VAL A 216 -12.47 -6.21 -5.23
C VAL A 216 -11.37 -5.85 -4.22
N ALA A 217 -11.38 -6.48 -3.04
CA ALA A 217 -10.41 -6.24 -1.98
C ALA A 217 -8.96 -6.56 -2.39
N VAL A 218 -8.75 -7.66 -3.14
CA VAL A 218 -7.43 -7.98 -3.72
C VAL A 218 -7.11 -7.07 -4.90
N GLY A 219 -8.15 -6.69 -5.64
CA GLY A 219 -8.09 -5.97 -6.90
C GLY A 219 -7.46 -4.59 -6.79
N THR A 220 -7.87 -3.80 -5.80
CA THR A 220 -7.35 -2.44 -5.58
C THR A 220 -5.85 -2.44 -5.32
N SER A 221 -5.33 -3.50 -4.67
CA SER A 221 -3.90 -3.64 -4.34
C SER A 221 -3.11 -4.51 -5.33
N LEU A 222 -3.68 -4.83 -6.49
CA LEU A 222 -2.94 -5.46 -7.60
C LEU A 222 -1.77 -4.60 -8.09
N PRO A 223 -1.93 -3.26 -8.24
CA PRO A 223 -0.82 -2.35 -8.51
C PRO A 223 0.38 -2.52 -7.58
N GLU A 224 0.13 -2.57 -6.27
CA GLU A 224 1.13 -2.75 -5.23
C GLU A 224 1.82 -4.11 -5.38
N LEU A 225 1.04 -5.17 -5.58
CA LEU A 225 1.55 -6.53 -5.70
C LEU A 225 2.50 -6.66 -6.88
N VAL A 226 2.04 -6.25 -8.07
CA VAL A 226 2.81 -6.39 -9.31
C VAL A 226 4.03 -5.47 -9.29
N THR A 227 3.89 -4.25 -8.76
CA THR A 227 5.01 -3.30 -8.63
C THR A 227 6.08 -3.80 -7.66
N SER A 228 5.68 -4.33 -6.50
CA SER A 228 6.62 -4.81 -5.48
C SER A 228 7.36 -6.07 -5.93
N ILE A 229 6.66 -7.02 -6.56
CA ILE A 229 7.28 -8.22 -7.14
C ILE A 229 8.24 -7.83 -8.27
N THR A 230 7.82 -6.95 -9.18
CA THR A 230 8.67 -6.49 -10.30
C THR A 230 9.91 -5.76 -9.77
N ALA A 231 9.76 -4.89 -8.76
CA ALA A 231 10.89 -4.22 -8.12
C ALA A 231 11.87 -5.22 -7.48
N ALA A 232 11.36 -6.24 -6.78
CA ALA A 232 12.19 -7.28 -6.18
C ALA A 232 12.92 -8.14 -7.23
N LEU A 233 12.25 -8.51 -8.33
CA LEU A 233 12.86 -9.23 -9.46
C LEU A 233 13.96 -8.40 -10.14
N LYS A 234 13.78 -7.08 -10.23
CA LYS A 234 14.79 -6.13 -10.71
C LYS A 234 15.85 -5.79 -9.66
N LYS A 235 15.87 -6.48 -8.51
CA LYS A 235 16.79 -6.27 -7.37
C LYS A 235 16.72 -4.86 -6.76
N GLN A 236 15.61 -4.15 -6.96
CA GLN A 236 15.29 -2.86 -6.37
C GLN A 236 14.51 -3.06 -5.07
N THR A 237 15.09 -3.80 -4.11
CA THR A 237 14.38 -4.23 -2.88
C THR A 237 13.93 -3.05 -2.00
N GLU A 238 14.65 -1.94 -2.07
CA GLU A 238 14.26 -0.69 -1.39
C GLU A 238 12.99 -0.08 -1.97
N ILE A 239 12.80 -0.13 -3.30
CA ILE A 239 11.57 0.33 -3.93
C ILE A 239 10.42 -0.60 -3.53
N ALA A 240 10.63 -1.91 -3.54
CA ALA A 240 9.62 -2.88 -3.14
C ALA A 240 9.15 -2.68 -1.70
N LEU A 241 10.09 -2.54 -0.75
CA LEU A 241 9.78 -2.35 0.66
C LEU A 241 9.19 -0.96 0.93
N GLY A 242 9.76 0.08 0.30
CA GLY A 242 9.25 1.45 0.39
C GLY A 242 7.83 1.57 -0.15
N ASN A 243 7.49 0.85 -1.22
CA ASN A 243 6.13 0.77 -1.72
C ASN A 243 5.17 0.22 -0.66
N ILE A 244 5.47 -0.96 -0.10
CA ILE A 244 4.61 -1.64 0.88
C ILE A 244 4.42 -0.80 2.15
N VAL A 245 5.52 -0.31 2.74
CA VAL A 245 5.46 0.47 3.99
C VAL A 245 4.85 1.86 3.73
N GLY A 246 5.22 2.49 2.62
CA GLY A 246 4.68 3.78 2.20
C GLY A 246 3.18 3.73 1.95
N SER A 247 2.69 2.70 1.25
CA SER A 247 1.26 2.49 1.01
C SER A 247 0.49 2.32 2.31
N ASN A 248 1.04 1.59 3.29
CA ASN A 248 0.37 1.46 4.60
C ASN A 248 0.22 2.78 5.36
N ILE A 249 1.27 3.62 5.31
CA ILE A 249 1.30 4.96 5.90
C ILE A 249 0.30 5.86 5.17
N PHE A 250 0.30 5.82 3.83
CA PHE A 250 -0.59 6.60 2.97
C PHE A 250 -2.06 6.23 3.18
N ASN A 251 -2.37 4.93 3.24
CA ASN A 251 -3.70 4.40 3.46
C ASN A 251 -4.32 4.92 4.76
N ILE A 252 -3.58 4.87 5.88
CA ILE A 252 -4.11 5.34 7.17
C ILE A 252 -4.11 6.86 7.26
N PHE A 253 -2.98 7.53 7.00
CA PHE A 253 -2.88 8.94 7.32
C PHE A 253 -3.49 9.85 6.25
N PHE A 254 -3.34 9.50 4.97
CA PHE A 254 -3.90 10.28 3.88
C PHE A 254 -5.29 9.79 3.46
N ILE A 255 -5.43 8.53 3.06
CA ILE A 255 -6.70 8.05 2.49
C ILE A 255 -7.80 8.06 3.55
N LEU A 256 -7.59 7.43 4.69
CA LEU A 256 -8.60 7.44 5.76
C LEU A 256 -8.78 8.83 6.36
N GLY A 257 -7.69 9.58 6.57
CA GLY A 257 -7.73 10.95 7.07
C GLY A 257 -8.56 11.89 6.19
N ALA A 258 -8.35 11.87 4.87
CA ALA A 258 -9.13 12.65 3.92
C ALA A 258 -10.57 12.14 3.81
N SER A 259 -10.79 10.81 3.81
CA SER A 259 -12.14 10.22 3.80
C SER A 259 -12.98 10.69 4.99
N ALA A 260 -12.44 10.61 6.20
CA ALA A 260 -13.10 11.08 7.43
C ALA A 260 -13.31 12.60 7.46
N THR A 261 -12.41 13.36 6.84
CA THR A 261 -12.55 14.81 6.68
C THR A 261 -13.69 15.16 5.73
N ILE A 262 -13.90 14.36 4.66
CA ILE A 262 -15.01 14.51 3.70
C ILE A 262 -16.36 14.17 4.36
N HIS A 263 -16.44 13.01 5.02
CA HIS A 263 -17.64 12.51 5.68
C HIS A 263 -17.24 11.74 6.97
N PRO A 264 -17.85 12.03 8.13
CA PRO A 264 -17.62 11.25 9.35
C PRO A 264 -17.91 9.76 9.11
N LEU A 265 -17.02 8.88 9.55
CA LEU A 265 -17.11 7.46 9.22
C LEU A 265 -17.61 6.66 10.42
N ALA A 266 -18.83 6.13 10.31
CA ALA A 266 -19.37 5.22 11.32
C ALA A 266 -18.56 3.91 11.34
N VAL A 267 -18.28 3.39 12.53
CA VAL A 267 -17.40 2.22 12.69
C VAL A 267 -18.21 1.00 13.11
N ASP A 268 -18.25 -0.03 12.26
CA ASP A 268 -18.77 -1.36 12.65
C ASP A 268 -17.81 -2.02 13.66
N PRO A 269 -18.29 -2.46 14.85
CA PRO A 269 -17.48 -3.18 15.84
C PRO A 269 -16.70 -4.39 15.30
N LYS A 270 -17.11 -5.01 14.19
CA LYS A 270 -16.39 -6.12 13.55
C LYS A 270 -14.97 -5.74 13.12
N ILE A 271 -14.73 -4.47 12.77
CA ILE A 271 -13.43 -3.99 12.26
C ILE A 271 -12.33 -4.01 13.33
N PHE A 272 -12.68 -4.04 14.61
CA PHE A 272 -11.70 -4.08 15.70
C PHE A 272 -10.78 -5.29 15.60
N MET A 273 -11.31 -6.46 15.23
CA MET A 273 -10.51 -7.67 15.04
C MET A 273 -9.51 -7.50 13.90
N ASP A 274 -9.93 -6.86 12.81
CA ASP A 274 -9.08 -6.59 11.64
C ASP A 274 -7.95 -5.61 12.00
N ILE A 275 -8.24 -4.56 12.77
CA ILE A 275 -7.24 -3.59 13.23
C ILE A 275 -6.25 -4.22 14.22
N TRP A 276 -6.71 -5.08 15.14
CA TRP A 276 -5.81 -5.84 16.02
C TRP A 276 -4.86 -6.74 15.22
N LEU A 277 -5.37 -7.42 14.18
CA LEU A 277 -4.51 -8.18 13.28
C LEU A 277 -3.54 -7.26 12.54
N MET A 278 -3.98 -6.12 12.01
CA MET A 278 -3.12 -5.13 11.34
C MET A 278 -1.96 -4.67 12.25
N ILE A 279 -2.25 -4.35 13.51
CA ILE A 279 -1.23 -4.02 14.51
C ILE A 279 -0.27 -5.20 14.71
N PHE A 280 -0.81 -6.40 14.90
CA PHE A 280 -0.02 -7.61 15.10
C PHE A 280 0.93 -7.88 13.92
N VAL A 281 0.44 -7.84 12.68
CA VAL A 281 1.27 -8.13 11.49
C VAL A 281 2.28 -7.03 11.22
N THR A 282 1.95 -5.77 11.52
CA THR A 282 2.90 -4.65 11.41
C THR A 282 3.99 -4.74 12.48
N PHE A 283 3.64 -5.15 13.70
CA PHE A 283 4.61 -5.43 14.75
C PHE A 283 5.47 -6.65 14.43
N LEU A 284 4.87 -7.71 13.87
CA LEU A 284 5.61 -8.87 13.37
C LEU A 284 6.61 -8.45 12.29
N LEU A 285 6.19 -7.63 11.33
CA LEU A 285 7.07 -7.05 10.31
C LEU A 285 8.27 -6.33 10.94
N LEU A 286 8.07 -5.55 12.00
CA LEU A 286 9.16 -4.88 12.72
C LEU A 286 10.17 -5.88 13.30
N ILE A 287 9.70 -6.99 13.87
CA ILE A 287 10.55 -8.06 14.41
C ILE A 287 11.32 -8.76 13.28
N LEU A 288 10.62 -9.18 12.23
CA LEU A 288 11.22 -9.89 11.10
C LEU A 288 12.28 -9.02 10.42
N SER A 289 11.99 -7.73 10.22
CA SER A 289 12.93 -6.78 9.62
C SER A 289 14.21 -6.56 10.44
N ARG A 290 14.14 -6.70 11.76
CA ARG A 290 15.33 -6.63 12.65
C ARG A 290 16.19 -7.89 12.57
N THR A 291 15.60 -9.02 12.20
CA THR A 291 16.30 -10.29 12.08
C THR A 291 17.21 -10.25 10.85
N GLN A 292 18.53 -10.16 11.06
CA GLN A 292 19.54 -10.10 9.99
C GLN A 292 19.36 -8.96 8.96
N HIS A 293 18.60 -7.90 9.29
CA HIS A 293 18.31 -6.78 8.38
C HIS A 293 17.75 -7.23 7.02
N LYS A 294 16.96 -8.31 6.99
CA LYS A 294 16.34 -8.81 5.77
C LYS A 294 15.08 -9.58 6.07
N ILE A 295 14.16 -9.63 5.11
CA ILE A 295 13.00 -10.51 5.11
C ILE A 295 13.32 -11.68 4.19
N SER A 296 13.46 -12.86 4.79
CA SER A 296 13.80 -14.11 4.13
C SER A 296 12.58 -14.76 3.46
N LYS A 297 12.84 -15.75 2.61
CA LYS A 297 11.78 -16.54 1.95
C LYS A 297 10.86 -17.24 2.95
N ILE A 298 11.43 -17.76 4.04
CA ILE A 298 10.68 -18.49 5.08
C ILE A 298 9.72 -17.53 5.78
N GLU A 299 10.21 -16.35 6.16
CA GLU A 299 9.39 -15.30 6.75
C GLU A 299 8.29 -14.84 5.78
N GLY A 300 8.60 -14.78 4.47
CA GLY A 300 7.60 -14.51 3.45
C GLY A 300 6.50 -15.58 3.35
N VAL A 301 6.86 -16.86 3.46
CA VAL A 301 5.88 -17.96 3.53
C VAL A 301 4.99 -17.84 4.77
N ILE A 302 5.57 -17.52 5.92
CA ILE A 302 4.81 -17.31 7.17
C ILE A 302 3.79 -16.18 6.99
N LEU A 303 4.20 -15.04 6.45
CA LEU A 303 3.31 -13.90 6.18
C LEU A 303 2.18 -14.26 5.20
N ALA A 304 2.47 -15.02 4.14
CA ALA A 304 1.45 -15.47 3.19
C ALA A 304 0.45 -16.45 3.84
N ILE A 305 0.91 -17.36 4.72
CA ILE A 305 0.04 -18.26 5.47
C ILE A 305 -0.87 -17.48 6.42
N ILE A 306 -0.35 -16.46 7.11
CA ILE A 306 -1.16 -15.58 7.98
C ILE A 306 -2.29 -14.94 7.16
N TYR A 307 -2.02 -14.48 5.94
CA TYR A 307 -3.06 -13.93 5.08
C TYR A 307 -4.13 -14.96 4.69
N ILE A 308 -3.72 -16.18 4.31
CA ILE A 308 -4.67 -17.25 3.96
C ILE A 308 -5.59 -17.59 5.14
N ILE A 309 -5.02 -17.65 6.35
CA ILE A 309 -5.79 -17.85 7.60
C ILE A 309 -6.76 -16.68 7.80
N TYR A 310 -6.30 -15.44 7.62
CA TYR A 310 -7.12 -14.24 7.76
C TYR A 310 -8.29 -14.21 6.78
N VAL A 311 -8.06 -14.45 5.50
CA VAL A 311 -9.12 -14.50 4.47
C VAL A 311 -10.13 -15.59 4.81
N THR A 312 -9.67 -16.78 5.21
CA THR A 312 -10.55 -17.87 5.63
C THR A 312 -11.41 -17.45 6.82
N PHE A 313 -10.82 -16.78 7.81
CA PHE A 313 -11.54 -16.25 8.97
C PHE A 313 -12.61 -15.22 8.57
N ILE A 314 -12.30 -14.27 7.68
CA ILE A 314 -13.28 -13.27 7.21
C ILE A 314 -14.44 -13.95 6.48
N ILE A 315 -14.14 -14.92 5.61
CA ILE A 315 -15.17 -15.66 4.86
C ILE A 315 -16.10 -16.44 5.79
N LEU A 316 -15.60 -16.95 6.92
CA LEU A 316 -16.43 -17.65 7.91
C LEU A 316 -17.18 -16.69 8.86
N ARG A 317 -16.69 -15.46 9.02
CA ARG A 317 -17.28 -14.42 9.89
C ARG A 317 -18.48 -13.73 9.23
N ASN A 318 -18.50 -13.64 7.90
CA ASN A 318 -19.51 -12.94 7.09
C ASN A 318 -20.38 -13.94 6.32
#